data_AF-A0A3D2JCP6-F1
#
_entry.id   AF-A0A3D2JCP6-F1
#
_cell.length_a   1.000
_cell.length_b   1.000
_cell.length_c   1.000
_cell.angle_alpha   90.00
_cell.angle_beta   90.00
_cell.angle_gamma   90.00
#
_symmetry.space_group_name_H-M   'P 1'
#
loop_
_entity.id
_entity.type
_entity.pdbx_description
1 polymer ?
#
loop_
_entity_poly.entity_id
_entity_poly.type
_entity_poly.pdbx_seq_one_letter_code
_entity_poly.pdbx_strand_id
1 'polypeptide(L)'
;PRFWQGLTTQSREEGEIQVILMWEQGYDYTEVRTFGFLLDFWSAGVKECFIEIVSKRAMTRRLEEMRSKIADLSPTSCTLAEGKRLIEDALSVNTWRHVEPAVEFRNNRNLINQFILDAPNFGEDSGRTFVHPELEDQETLINFLGAWSMGDFGLAYDLLSPDSNIRNGLDRNEWIERHRAWFDEAKPARVELGFVHEREQAKSALWVPNPSVNKTSRKDVELGWSLELIDTQLAGTLREFPMASAINKETGRHWFWTSYTMVRQREGWRIQSIADEDVRLQGLPINELQRLIKEYEDAMDALIQRVQGGTQNDQTAFLEEASWRFTQMLHFYDALIAKLPLDRQIAEDAYGRSVLIGNPERSMVYLERLVQRFPDNRADLQRRLSATTAALAYNFINNGMAERGEALLARAEAVLRESLTIQDAATGHMLLGELLLSQDRLDEAEQELLRASELNPTPDEQASIEAGLGNIEMHRERMDAAIPHYRRVTELKPDYAGVWFSLGFAHRLLGDLDAAELDYQHAIQQDPNDIRPYSELTAIYMNKEEVEQARATIAQGTHANPDSAHLHALYASVLDVVGDKRAARRELAEAEAIDPNLEIVRSVHLQIYEPNSPNAPKRH
;
A
#
# COMPACT_ATOMS: atom_id res chain seq x y z
N PRO A 1 -36.24 -34.68 -8.56
CA PRO A 1 -35.74 -33.32 -8.90
C PRO A 1 -34.64 -33.49 -9.96
N ARG A 2 -34.55 -32.55 -10.91
CA ARG A 2 -33.61 -32.61 -12.03
C ARG A 2 -32.72 -31.37 -11.99
N PHE A 3 -31.40 -31.55 -12.12
CA PHE A 3 -30.50 -30.39 -12.25
C PHE A 3 -30.91 -29.57 -13.47
N TRP A 4 -31.18 -28.29 -13.25
CA TRP A 4 -31.69 -27.37 -14.26
C TRP A 4 -30.55 -26.56 -14.86
N GLN A 5 -29.84 -25.80 -14.02
CA GLN A 5 -28.76 -24.93 -14.44
C GLN A 5 -27.87 -24.54 -13.25
N GLY A 6 -26.58 -24.34 -13.53
CA GLY A 6 -25.63 -23.69 -12.64
C GLY A 6 -25.20 -22.32 -13.18
N LEU A 7 -24.96 -21.38 -12.28
CA LEU A 7 -24.41 -20.05 -12.58
C LEU A 7 -23.29 -19.73 -11.60
N THR A 8 -22.26 -19.07 -12.10
CA THR A 8 -21.14 -18.60 -11.28
C THR A 8 -20.61 -17.27 -11.77
N THR A 9 -20.03 -16.47 -10.89
CA THR A 9 -19.22 -15.30 -11.29
C THR A 9 -17.90 -15.76 -11.90
N GLN A 10 -17.30 -14.90 -12.74
CA GLN A 10 -15.94 -15.07 -13.28
C GLN A 10 -15.00 -14.07 -12.59
N SER A 11 -14.82 -14.25 -11.28
CA SER A 11 -14.12 -13.33 -10.38
C SER A 11 -13.14 -14.07 -9.49
N ARG A 12 -12.62 -15.23 -9.92
CA ARG A 12 -11.81 -16.12 -9.06
C ARG A 12 -10.60 -15.41 -8.47
N GLU A 13 -9.99 -14.52 -9.23
CA GLU A 13 -8.85 -13.68 -8.87
C GLU A 13 -9.14 -12.70 -7.74
N GLU A 14 -10.41 -12.28 -7.57
CA GLU A 14 -10.84 -11.41 -6.48
C GLU A 14 -10.94 -12.15 -5.14
N GLY A 15 -10.67 -13.45 -5.11
CA GLY A 15 -10.75 -14.28 -3.90
C GLY A 15 -12.17 -14.70 -3.53
N GLU A 16 -13.20 -14.09 -4.13
CA GLU A 16 -14.60 -14.42 -3.90
C GLU A 16 -15.33 -14.88 -5.16
N ILE A 17 -16.10 -15.96 -5.05
CA ILE A 17 -16.98 -16.46 -6.11
C ILE A 17 -18.38 -16.68 -5.57
N GLN A 18 -19.38 -16.26 -6.35
CA GLN A 18 -20.76 -16.66 -6.13
C GLN A 18 -21.11 -17.86 -7.00
N VAL A 19 -21.69 -18.90 -6.38
CA VAL A 19 -22.18 -20.10 -7.08
C VAL A 19 -23.65 -20.29 -6.79
N ILE A 20 -24.46 -20.46 -7.85
CA ILE A 20 -25.89 -20.73 -7.77
C ILE A 20 -26.18 -22.03 -8.53
N LEU A 21 -26.70 -23.04 -7.83
CA LEU A 21 -27.07 -24.34 -8.40
C LEU A 21 -28.57 -24.58 -8.25
N MET A 22 -29.25 -24.93 -9.33
CA MET A 22 -30.72 -25.00 -9.37
C MET A 22 -31.21 -26.38 -9.81
N TRP A 23 -32.24 -26.88 -9.12
CA TRP A 23 -32.97 -28.10 -9.48
C TRP A 23 -34.44 -27.81 -9.71
N GLU A 24 -34.99 -28.30 -10.81
CA GLU A 24 -36.43 -28.35 -11.00
C GLU A 24 -37.05 -29.49 -10.17
N GLN A 25 -38.20 -29.23 -9.56
CA GLN A 25 -38.94 -30.17 -8.73
C GLN A 25 -40.46 -29.98 -8.83
N GLY A 26 -41.22 -30.91 -8.23
CA GLY A 26 -42.68 -30.96 -8.31
C GLY A 26 -43.20 -31.86 -9.44
N TYR A 27 -44.51 -32.11 -9.47
CA TYR A 27 -45.17 -33.03 -10.41
C TYR A 27 -45.00 -32.60 -11.87
N ASP A 28 -44.97 -31.28 -12.13
CA ASP A 28 -44.81 -30.68 -13.46
C ASP A 28 -43.53 -29.83 -13.62
N TYR A 29 -42.53 -30.00 -12.74
CA TYR A 29 -41.29 -29.19 -12.72
C TYR A 29 -41.54 -27.67 -12.66
N THR A 30 -42.61 -27.25 -11.96
CA THR A 30 -43.04 -25.86 -11.83
C THR A 30 -42.31 -25.10 -10.72
N GLU A 31 -41.59 -25.81 -9.85
CA GLU A 31 -40.79 -25.23 -8.76
C GLU A 31 -39.30 -25.43 -9.02
N VAL A 32 -38.51 -24.49 -8.54
CA VAL A 32 -37.05 -24.52 -8.58
C VAL A 32 -36.53 -24.44 -7.16
N ARG A 33 -35.72 -25.41 -6.77
CA ARG A 33 -34.90 -25.38 -5.57
C ARG A 33 -33.55 -24.79 -5.93
N THR A 34 -33.16 -23.71 -5.26
CA THR A 34 -31.92 -22.98 -5.49
C THR A 34 -31.01 -23.17 -4.28
N PHE A 35 -29.74 -23.48 -4.54
CA PHE A 35 -28.67 -23.43 -3.56
C PHE A 35 -27.72 -22.31 -4.00
N GLY A 36 -27.58 -21.28 -3.18
CA GLY A 36 -26.64 -20.19 -3.41
C GLY A 36 -25.50 -20.22 -2.39
N PHE A 37 -24.30 -19.92 -2.86
CA PHE A 37 -23.09 -19.88 -2.06
C PHE A 37 -22.27 -18.62 -2.38
N LEU A 38 -21.73 -17.98 -1.34
CA LEU A 38 -20.60 -17.07 -1.47
C LEU A 38 -19.38 -17.82 -0.93
N LEU A 39 -18.39 -18.01 -1.80
CA LEU A 39 -17.16 -18.74 -1.52
C LEU A 39 -16.02 -17.72 -1.42
N ASP A 40 -15.26 -17.77 -0.32
CA ASP A 40 -14.07 -16.97 -0.04
C ASP A 40 -12.87 -17.92 0.04
N PHE A 41 -11.89 -17.73 -0.83
CA PHE A 41 -10.72 -18.59 -0.93
C PHE A 41 -9.51 -18.07 -0.13
N TRP A 42 -9.58 -16.86 0.42
CA TRP A 42 -8.50 -16.27 1.21
C TRP A 42 -8.64 -16.59 2.70
N SER A 43 -9.88 -16.58 3.21
CA SER A 43 -10.12 -16.69 4.65
C SER A 43 -11.25 -17.66 5.03
N ALA A 44 -12.49 -17.41 4.60
CA ALA A 44 -13.67 -17.99 5.24
C ALA A 44 -14.16 -19.30 4.60
N GLY A 45 -13.62 -19.73 3.47
CA GLY A 45 -14.11 -20.90 2.73
C GLY A 45 -15.54 -20.70 2.25
N VAL A 46 -16.48 -21.54 2.67
CA VAL A 46 -17.92 -21.30 2.45
C VAL A 46 -18.40 -20.20 3.39
N LYS A 47 -18.37 -18.95 2.91
CA LYS A 47 -18.66 -17.73 3.66
C LYS A 47 -20.17 -17.53 3.89
N GLU A 48 -20.98 -17.72 2.85
CA GLU A 48 -22.45 -17.65 2.94
C GLU A 48 -23.11 -18.80 2.20
N CYS A 49 -24.30 -19.18 2.65
CA CYS A 49 -25.13 -20.19 2.00
C CYS A 49 -26.60 -19.85 2.17
N PHE A 50 -27.40 -20.00 1.12
CA PHE A 50 -28.85 -19.97 1.22
C PHE A 50 -29.50 -21.06 0.38
N ILE A 51 -30.69 -21.47 0.81
CA ILE A 51 -31.52 -22.43 0.09
C ILE A 51 -32.93 -21.86 0.01
N GLU A 52 -33.46 -21.74 -1.20
CA GLU A 52 -34.82 -21.28 -1.42
C GLU A 52 -35.57 -22.20 -2.40
N ILE A 53 -36.89 -22.18 -2.32
CA ILE A 53 -37.78 -22.84 -3.28
C ILE A 53 -38.76 -21.80 -3.77
N VAL A 54 -38.77 -21.57 -5.09
CA VAL A 54 -39.65 -20.59 -5.74
C VAL A 54 -40.26 -21.20 -7.00
N SER A 55 -41.30 -20.56 -7.55
CA SER A 55 -41.81 -20.98 -8.86
C SER A 55 -40.74 -20.75 -9.94
N LYS A 56 -40.66 -21.67 -10.92
CA LYS A 56 -39.74 -21.58 -12.05
C LYS A 56 -39.87 -20.26 -12.79
N ARG A 57 -41.11 -19.78 -12.99
CA ARG A 57 -41.40 -18.47 -13.61
C ARG A 57 -40.80 -17.30 -12.83
N ALA A 58 -40.89 -17.32 -11.50
CA ALA A 58 -40.31 -16.27 -10.67
C ALA A 58 -38.77 -16.29 -10.74
N MET A 59 -38.17 -17.49 -10.73
CA MET A 59 -36.71 -17.64 -10.84
C MET A 59 -36.19 -17.17 -12.20
N THR A 60 -36.83 -17.57 -13.30
CA THR A 60 -36.44 -17.12 -14.65
C THR A 60 -36.45 -15.60 -14.75
N ARG A 61 -37.49 -14.93 -14.23
CA ARG A 61 -37.55 -13.46 -14.20
C ARG A 61 -36.40 -12.85 -13.38
N ARG A 62 -36.09 -13.42 -12.21
CA ARG A 62 -34.97 -12.96 -11.36
C ARG A 62 -33.63 -13.07 -12.08
N LEU A 63 -33.40 -14.17 -12.80
CA LEU A 63 -32.19 -14.39 -13.59
C LEU A 63 -32.07 -13.39 -14.76
N GLU A 64 -33.19 -13.08 -15.44
CA GLU A 64 -33.23 -12.05 -16.48
C GLU A 64 -32.94 -10.65 -15.90
N GLU A 65 -33.54 -10.31 -14.75
CA GLU A 65 -33.29 -9.06 -14.05
C GLU A 65 -31.81 -8.93 -13.63
N MET A 66 -31.22 -9.98 -13.05
CA MET A 66 -29.79 -10.01 -12.69
C MET A 66 -28.89 -9.77 -13.90
N ARG A 67 -29.15 -10.47 -15.02
CA ARG A 67 -28.39 -10.29 -16.28
C ARG A 67 -28.53 -8.90 -16.87
N SER A 68 -29.68 -8.24 -16.66
CA SER A 68 -29.92 -6.90 -17.24
C SER A 68 -29.34 -5.76 -16.43
N LYS A 69 -29.16 -5.94 -15.11
CA LYS A 69 -28.71 -4.89 -14.18
C LYS A 69 -27.19 -4.87 -13.97
N ILE A 70 -26.49 -5.94 -14.31
CA ILE A 70 -25.07 -6.12 -13.99
C ILE A 70 -24.34 -6.58 -15.24
N ALA A 71 -24.04 -5.64 -16.14
CA ALA A 71 -23.32 -5.93 -17.39
C ALA A 71 -21.89 -6.42 -17.13
N ASP A 72 -21.26 -5.94 -16.05
CA ASP A 72 -19.83 -6.16 -15.77
C ASP A 72 -19.53 -7.46 -14.98
N LEU A 73 -20.48 -8.04 -14.23
CA LEU A 73 -20.33 -9.33 -13.52
C LEU A 73 -21.07 -10.47 -14.22
N SER A 74 -21.07 -10.50 -15.56
CA SER A 74 -21.86 -11.43 -16.38
C SER A 74 -21.84 -12.88 -15.85
N PRO A 75 -22.91 -13.36 -15.17
CA PRO A 75 -22.91 -14.68 -14.55
C PRO A 75 -22.79 -15.75 -15.65
N THR A 76 -21.76 -16.57 -15.57
CA THR A 76 -21.44 -17.59 -16.56
C THR A 76 -22.06 -18.93 -16.15
N SER A 77 -22.52 -19.71 -17.13
CA SER A 77 -23.03 -21.06 -16.86
C SER A 77 -21.91 -21.97 -16.36
N CYS A 78 -22.17 -22.72 -15.31
CA CYS A 78 -21.32 -23.81 -14.84
C CYS A 78 -22.09 -25.13 -14.79
N THR A 79 -21.36 -26.24 -14.92
CA THR A 79 -21.90 -27.58 -14.69
C THR A 79 -22.04 -27.85 -13.19
N LEU A 80 -22.76 -28.92 -12.82
CA LEU A 80 -22.81 -29.34 -11.42
C LEU A 80 -21.42 -29.77 -10.93
N ALA A 81 -20.62 -30.40 -11.80
CA ALA A 81 -19.27 -30.84 -11.47
C ALA A 81 -18.35 -29.63 -11.17
N GLU A 82 -18.40 -28.59 -11.99
CA GLU A 82 -17.64 -27.34 -11.77
C GLU A 82 -18.08 -26.62 -10.48
N GLY A 83 -19.40 -26.48 -10.26
CA GLY A 83 -19.92 -25.88 -9.03
C GLY A 83 -19.56 -26.68 -7.78
N LYS A 84 -19.60 -28.01 -7.87
CA LYS A 84 -19.16 -28.91 -6.80
C LYS A 84 -17.67 -28.73 -6.49
N ARG A 85 -16.78 -28.70 -7.50
CA ARG A 85 -15.34 -28.47 -7.29
C ARG A 85 -15.08 -27.15 -6.55
N LEU A 86 -15.74 -26.06 -6.93
CA LEU A 86 -15.57 -24.77 -6.26
C LEU A 86 -15.99 -24.83 -4.78
N ILE A 87 -17.10 -25.50 -4.48
CA ILE A 87 -17.57 -25.68 -3.09
C ILE A 87 -16.59 -26.57 -2.30
N GLU A 88 -16.06 -27.64 -2.91
CA GLU A 88 -15.06 -28.52 -2.29
C GLU A 88 -13.73 -27.78 -2.02
N ASP A 89 -13.25 -26.98 -2.97
CA ASP A 89 -12.07 -26.12 -2.80
C ASP A 89 -12.28 -25.15 -1.61
N ALA A 90 -13.46 -24.51 -1.53
CA ALA A 90 -13.80 -23.61 -0.42
C ALA A 90 -13.89 -24.34 0.94
N LEU A 91 -14.47 -25.54 0.98
CA LEU A 91 -14.48 -26.38 2.18
C LEU A 91 -13.06 -26.82 2.60
N SER A 92 -12.14 -26.99 1.64
CA SER A 92 -10.74 -27.24 1.95
C SER A 92 -10.09 -26.03 2.65
N VAL A 93 -10.47 -24.80 2.28
CA VAL A 93 -10.02 -23.56 2.94
C VAL A 93 -10.57 -23.48 4.36
N ASN A 94 -11.87 -23.75 4.56
CA ASN A 94 -12.45 -23.88 5.92
C ASN A 94 -11.62 -24.81 6.81
N THR A 95 -11.29 -25.99 6.28
CA THR A 95 -10.55 -27.02 7.00
C THR A 95 -9.14 -26.55 7.36
N TRP A 96 -8.41 -26.01 6.38
CA TRP A 96 -7.02 -25.55 6.56
C TRP A 96 -6.91 -24.33 7.50
N ARG A 97 -7.84 -23.37 7.38
CA ARG A 97 -7.87 -22.17 8.23
C ARG A 97 -8.51 -22.39 9.60
N HIS A 98 -9.01 -23.60 9.88
CA HIS A 98 -9.76 -23.92 11.09
C HIS A 98 -10.99 -23.03 11.31
N VAL A 99 -11.70 -22.70 10.23
CA VAL A 99 -12.93 -21.88 10.22
C VAL A 99 -14.13 -22.76 9.86
N GLU A 100 -15.21 -22.72 10.64
CA GLU A 100 -16.42 -23.48 10.32
C GLU A 100 -17.15 -22.88 9.08
N PRO A 101 -17.66 -23.71 8.14
CA PRO A 101 -18.49 -23.25 7.02
C PRO A 101 -19.74 -22.51 7.50
N ALA A 102 -20.32 -21.57 6.74
CA ALA A 102 -21.52 -20.80 7.10
C ALA A 102 -22.60 -21.59 7.87
N VAL A 103 -23.25 -20.96 8.86
CA VAL A 103 -24.25 -21.62 9.74
C VAL A 103 -25.35 -22.30 8.91
N GLU A 104 -25.84 -21.63 7.88
CA GLU A 104 -26.85 -22.12 6.95
C GLU A 104 -26.36 -23.35 6.18
N PHE A 105 -25.07 -23.40 5.80
CA PHE A 105 -24.47 -24.57 5.19
C PHE A 105 -24.51 -25.76 6.16
N ARG A 106 -24.10 -25.55 7.43
CA ARG A 106 -24.09 -26.61 8.46
C ARG A 106 -25.49 -27.12 8.76
N ASN A 107 -26.45 -26.22 8.90
CA ASN A 107 -27.86 -26.55 9.16
C ASN A 107 -28.50 -27.37 8.02
N ASN A 108 -28.05 -27.14 6.78
CA ASN A 108 -28.58 -27.81 5.59
C ASN A 108 -27.63 -28.86 5.01
N ARG A 109 -26.60 -29.29 5.75
CA ARG A 109 -25.53 -30.17 5.24
C ARG A 109 -26.06 -31.45 4.61
N ASN A 110 -27.05 -32.10 5.21
CA ASN A 110 -27.64 -33.33 4.65
C ASN A 110 -28.24 -33.10 3.25
N LEU A 111 -28.90 -31.96 3.05
CA LEU A 111 -29.51 -31.61 1.78
C LEU A 111 -28.45 -31.23 0.74
N ILE A 112 -27.44 -30.46 1.15
CA ILE A 112 -26.30 -30.07 0.30
C ILE A 112 -25.54 -31.32 -0.15
N ASN A 113 -25.26 -32.25 0.77
CA ASN A 113 -24.66 -33.54 0.45
C ASN A 113 -25.49 -34.29 -0.59
N GLN A 114 -26.78 -34.47 -0.34
CA GLN A 114 -27.67 -35.21 -1.23
C GLN A 114 -27.73 -34.65 -2.66
N PHE A 115 -27.73 -33.32 -2.81
CA PHE A 115 -27.93 -32.67 -4.11
C PHE A 115 -26.63 -32.28 -4.81
N ILE A 116 -25.55 -32.05 -4.07
CA ILE A 116 -24.31 -31.46 -4.58
C ILE A 116 -23.13 -32.39 -4.29
N LEU A 117 -22.73 -32.56 -3.02
CA LEU A 117 -21.44 -33.18 -2.71
C LEU A 117 -21.41 -34.70 -2.96
N ASP A 118 -22.48 -35.41 -2.62
CA ASP A 118 -22.62 -36.86 -2.84
C ASP A 118 -23.40 -37.18 -4.13
N ALA A 119 -23.88 -36.16 -4.82
CA ALA A 119 -24.65 -36.34 -6.05
C ALA A 119 -23.76 -36.86 -7.20
N PRO A 120 -24.30 -37.69 -8.11
CA PRO A 120 -23.63 -38.01 -9.36
C PRO A 120 -23.32 -36.72 -10.13
N ASN A 121 -22.12 -36.64 -10.73
CA ASN A 121 -21.74 -35.49 -11.52
C ASN A 121 -22.71 -35.34 -12.72
N PHE A 122 -23.37 -34.18 -12.82
CA PHE A 122 -24.16 -33.78 -13.97
C PHE A 122 -23.39 -32.74 -14.79
N GLY A 123 -22.91 -33.16 -15.97
CA GLY A 123 -21.95 -32.41 -16.78
C GLY A 123 -20.50 -32.76 -16.41
N GLU A 124 -19.59 -32.56 -17.37
CA GLU A 124 -18.15 -32.73 -17.14
C GLU A 124 -17.57 -31.50 -16.43
N ASP A 125 -16.57 -31.71 -15.57
CA ASP A 125 -15.72 -30.62 -15.13
C ASP A 125 -14.66 -30.39 -16.20
N SER A 126 -14.75 -29.26 -16.89
CA SER A 126 -13.85 -28.92 -17.99
C SER A 126 -12.48 -28.41 -17.50
N GLY A 127 -12.31 -28.26 -16.19
CA GLY A 127 -11.12 -27.66 -15.59
C GLY A 127 -11.10 -26.13 -15.66
N ARG A 128 -12.23 -25.49 -15.98
CA ARG A 128 -12.38 -24.03 -16.01
C ARG A 128 -11.95 -23.38 -14.71
N THR A 129 -11.16 -22.31 -14.80
CA THR A 129 -10.63 -21.62 -13.60
C THR A 129 -11.59 -20.58 -13.05
N PHE A 130 -12.54 -20.09 -13.86
CA PHE A 130 -13.43 -18.97 -13.54
C PHE A 130 -12.69 -17.66 -13.20
N VAL A 131 -11.44 -17.57 -13.65
CA VAL A 131 -10.66 -16.33 -13.68
C VAL A 131 -11.17 -15.46 -14.84
N HIS A 132 -11.18 -14.14 -14.67
CA HIS A 132 -11.58 -13.23 -15.74
C HIS A 132 -10.71 -13.44 -17.00
N PRO A 133 -11.31 -13.69 -18.18
CA PRO A 133 -10.57 -14.13 -19.37
C PRO A 133 -9.72 -13.01 -20.00
N GLU A 134 -9.99 -11.75 -19.65
CA GLU A 134 -9.31 -10.58 -20.19
C GLU A 134 -8.18 -10.06 -19.29
N LEU A 135 -7.85 -10.75 -18.19
CA LEU A 135 -6.69 -10.36 -17.37
C LEU A 135 -5.44 -10.21 -18.23
N GLU A 136 -4.79 -9.07 -18.10
CA GLU A 136 -3.52 -8.80 -18.73
C GLU A 136 -2.41 -9.65 -18.09
N ASP A 137 -1.25 -9.71 -18.74
CA ASP A 137 -0.11 -10.49 -18.26
C ASP A 137 0.43 -9.99 -16.92
N GLN A 138 0.48 -8.67 -16.71
CA GLN A 138 0.91 -8.09 -15.44
C GLN A 138 -0.10 -8.39 -14.32
N GLU A 139 -1.39 -8.24 -14.58
CA GLU A 139 -2.46 -8.57 -13.63
C GLU A 139 -2.46 -10.06 -13.26
N THR A 140 -2.20 -10.93 -14.24
CA THR A 140 -2.06 -12.38 -13.99
C THR A 140 -0.92 -12.66 -13.00
N LEU A 141 0.21 -11.96 -13.10
CA LEU A 141 1.35 -12.14 -12.19
C LEU A 141 1.09 -11.55 -10.80
N ILE A 142 0.45 -10.39 -10.74
CA ILE A 142 0.04 -9.77 -9.47
C ILE A 142 -0.93 -10.69 -8.73
N ASN A 143 -1.93 -11.25 -9.44
CA ASN A 143 -2.87 -12.20 -8.87
C ASN A 143 -2.20 -13.51 -8.45
N PHE A 144 -1.21 -14.00 -9.21
CA PHE A 144 -0.42 -15.17 -8.81
C PHE A 144 0.33 -14.90 -7.51
N LEU A 145 1.06 -13.78 -7.40
CA LEU A 145 1.82 -13.43 -6.20
C LEU A 145 0.91 -13.17 -5.00
N GLY A 146 -0.21 -12.47 -5.20
CA GLY A 146 -1.23 -12.23 -4.18
C GLY A 146 -1.83 -13.54 -3.67
N ALA A 147 -2.29 -14.41 -4.58
CA ALA A 147 -2.84 -15.71 -4.23
C ALA A 147 -1.81 -16.57 -3.47
N TRP A 148 -0.57 -16.62 -3.96
CA TRP A 148 0.50 -17.40 -3.36
C TRP A 148 0.85 -16.90 -1.95
N SER A 149 0.96 -15.59 -1.76
CA SER A 149 1.29 -14.98 -0.46
C SER A 149 0.14 -15.01 0.54
N MET A 150 -1.11 -15.06 0.08
CA MET A 150 -2.29 -15.17 0.94
C MET A 150 -2.74 -16.62 1.18
N GLY A 151 -2.11 -17.61 0.54
CA GLY A 151 -2.41 -19.02 0.75
C GLY A 151 -3.53 -19.59 -0.13
N ASP A 152 -3.95 -18.84 -1.15
CA ASP A 152 -4.85 -19.31 -2.19
C ASP A 152 -4.07 -20.07 -3.28
N PHE A 153 -3.53 -21.21 -2.88
CA PHE A 153 -2.72 -22.06 -3.74
C PHE A 153 -3.51 -22.69 -4.89
N GLY A 154 -4.84 -22.74 -4.78
CA GLY A 154 -5.71 -23.19 -5.88
C GLY A 154 -5.64 -22.23 -7.05
N LEU A 155 -5.88 -20.94 -6.80
CA LEU A 155 -5.74 -19.90 -7.82
C LEU A 155 -4.30 -19.81 -8.34
N ALA A 156 -3.31 -19.81 -7.44
CA ALA A 156 -1.90 -19.74 -7.84
C ALA A 156 -1.55 -20.86 -8.82
N TYR A 157 -1.99 -22.10 -8.57
CA TYR A 157 -1.79 -23.23 -9.49
C TYR A 157 -2.55 -23.06 -10.81
N ASP A 158 -3.79 -22.56 -10.76
CA ASP A 158 -4.68 -22.40 -11.92
C ASP A 158 -4.18 -21.32 -12.90
N LEU A 159 -3.35 -20.37 -12.43
CA LEU A 159 -2.65 -19.36 -13.25
C LEU A 159 -1.36 -19.89 -13.91
N LEU A 160 -0.89 -21.09 -13.55
CA LEU A 160 0.26 -21.74 -14.19
C LEU A 160 -0.15 -22.42 -15.49
N SER A 161 0.73 -22.43 -16.50
CA SER A 161 0.51 -23.27 -17.69
C SER A 161 0.67 -24.76 -17.34
N PRO A 162 0.04 -25.70 -18.07
CA PRO A 162 0.18 -27.14 -17.79
C PRO A 162 1.61 -27.68 -17.82
N ASP A 163 2.47 -27.07 -18.64
CA ASP A 163 3.89 -27.38 -18.78
C ASP A 163 4.80 -26.54 -17.86
N SER A 164 4.22 -25.80 -16.92
CA SER A 164 4.97 -24.86 -16.09
C SER A 164 5.96 -25.54 -15.16
N ASN A 165 7.19 -25.04 -15.10
CA ASN A 165 8.22 -25.61 -14.23
C ASN A 165 7.93 -25.40 -12.73
N ILE A 166 7.05 -24.45 -12.39
CA ILE A 166 6.61 -24.12 -11.03
C ILE A 166 5.72 -25.24 -10.47
N ARG A 167 5.00 -25.98 -11.33
CA ARG A 167 4.19 -27.13 -10.91
C ARG A 167 5.04 -28.28 -10.37
N ASN A 168 6.34 -28.30 -10.67
CA ASN A 168 7.28 -29.35 -10.24
C ASN A 168 6.85 -30.78 -10.59
N GLY A 169 5.99 -30.95 -11.60
CA GLY A 169 5.42 -32.25 -12.00
C GLY A 169 4.39 -32.83 -11.03
N LEU A 170 3.99 -32.08 -10.00
CA LEU A 170 2.96 -32.46 -9.04
C LEU A 170 1.56 -32.24 -9.64
N ASP A 171 0.58 -33.03 -9.18
CA ASP A 171 -0.81 -32.69 -9.44
C ASP A 171 -1.27 -31.49 -8.60
N ARG A 172 -2.46 -30.97 -8.89
CA ARG A 172 -2.99 -29.75 -8.25
C ARG A 172 -3.10 -29.90 -6.73
N ASN A 173 -3.58 -31.04 -6.23
CA ASN A 173 -3.83 -31.22 -4.80
C ASN A 173 -2.52 -31.43 -4.05
N GLU A 174 -1.61 -32.23 -4.60
CA GLU A 174 -0.25 -32.41 -4.05
C GLU A 174 0.50 -31.08 -3.98
N TRP A 175 0.38 -30.24 -5.03
CA TRP A 175 0.99 -28.92 -5.06
C TRP A 175 0.41 -28.00 -3.97
N ILE A 176 -0.92 -27.95 -3.82
CA ILE A 176 -1.60 -27.16 -2.79
C ILE A 176 -1.20 -27.61 -1.38
N GLU A 177 -1.21 -28.92 -1.09
CA GLU A 177 -0.86 -29.45 0.23
C GLU A 177 0.58 -29.09 0.61
N ARG A 178 1.52 -29.24 -0.32
CA ARG A 178 2.93 -28.85 -0.10
C ARG A 178 3.07 -27.37 0.22
N HIS A 179 2.34 -26.52 -0.50
CA HIS A 179 2.40 -25.07 -0.29
C HIS A 179 1.72 -24.62 0.99
N ARG A 180 0.62 -25.27 1.40
CA ARG A 180 0.00 -25.05 2.72
C ARG A 180 0.93 -25.42 3.86
N ALA A 181 1.63 -26.56 3.74
CA ALA A 181 2.63 -26.95 4.74
C ALA A 181 3.76 -25.90 4.86
N TRP A 182 4.24 -25.39 3.72
CA TRP A 182 5.18 -24.26 3.73
C TRP A 182 4.58 -23.01 4.36
N PHE A 183 3.34 -22.64 4.02
CA PHE A 183 2.67 -21.45 4.54
C PHE A 183 2.52 -21.50 6.07
N ASP A 184 2.15 -22.65 6.61
CA ASP A 184 1.95 -22.84 8.06
C ASP A 184 3.26 -22.70 8.85
N GLU A 185 4.39 -23.09 8.25
CA GLU A 185 5.73 -22.92 8.80
C GLU A 185 6.24 -21.48 8.61
N ALA A 186 6.20 -20.98 7.38
CA ALA A 186 6.80 -19.72 6.96
C ALA A 186 6.03 -18.48 7.43
N LYS A 187 4.72 -18.62 7.62
CA LYS A 187 3.76 -17.57 8.02
C LYS A 187 3.99 -16.28 7.26
N PRO A 188 3.88 -16.32 5.92
CA PRO A 188 4.10 -15.14 5.10
C PRO A 188 3.09 -14.04 5.45
N ALA A 189 3.58 -12.81 5.49
CA ALA A 189 2.78 -11.63 5.76
C ALA A 189 3.26 -10.46 4.88
N ARG A 190 2.37 -9.48 4.70
CA ARG A 190 2.70 -8.16 4.11
C ARG A 190 3.56 -8.23 2.84
N VAL A 191 3.05 -8.92 1.83
CA VAL A 191 3.65 -8.86 0.50
C VAL A 191 3.59 -7.42 0.00
N GLU A 192 4.70 -6.94 -0.56
CA GLU A 192 4.78 -5.62 -1.17
C GLU A 192 5.41 -5.74 -2.56
N LEU A 193 4.78 -5.10 -3.53
CA LEU A 193 5.22 -5.05 -4.91
C LEU A 193 6.09 -3.81 -5.10
N GLY A 194 7.34 -4.01 -5.51
CA GLY A 194 8.26 -2.92 -5.85
C GLY A 194 8.04 -2.44 -7.29
N PHE A 195 8.04 -3.37 -8.25
CA PHE A 195 7.74 -3.06 -9.64
C PHE A 195 7.21 -4.28 -10.42
N VAL A 196 6.53 -4.01 -11.53
CA VAL A 196 6.21 -4.97 -12.59
C VAL A 196 6.61 -4.34 -13.91
N HIS A 197 7.38 -5.06 -14.73
CA HIS A 197 7.85 -4.51 -16.00
C HIS A 197 7.93 -5.58 -17.09
N GLU A 198 7.36 -5.31 -18.27
CA GLU A 198 7.50 -6.19 -19.43
C GLU A 198 8.86 -5.98 -20.10
N ARG A 199 9.65 -7.05 -20.24
CA ARG A 199 10.95 -6.98 -20.94
C ARG A 199 10.76 -6.73 -22.42
N GLU A 200 11.54 -5.80 -22.97
CA GLU A 200 11.71 -5.74 -24.42
C GLU A 200 12.35 -7.05 -24.94
N GLN A 201 11.62 -7.81 -25.76
CA GLN A 201 12.20 -8.99 -26.40
C GLN A 201 13.31 -8.56 -27.36
N ALA A 202 14.54 -9.03 -27.10
CA ALA A 202 15.66 -8.80 -27.99
C ALA A 202 15.30 -9.25 -29.41
N LYS A 203 15.34 -8.32 -30.38
CA LYS A 203 15.22 -8.67 -31.80
C LYS A 203 16.34 -9.64 -32.15
N SER A 204 16.03 -10.92 -32.31
CA SER A 204 16.98 -11.93 -32.77
C SER A 204 17.78 -11.39 -33.96
N ALA A 205 19.11 -11.31 -33.82
CA ALA A 205 20.02 -10.92 -34.90
C ALA A 205 20.03 -11.96 -36.05
N LEU A 206 19.45 -13.13 -35.85
CA LEU A 206 19.13 -14.09 -36.91
C LEU A 206 17.69 -13.87 -37.37
N TRP A 207 17.53 -13.22 -38.52
CA TRP A 207 16.31 -13.29 -39.31
C TRP A 207 16.20 -14.70 -39.88
N VAL A 208 15.31 -15.52 -39.31
CA VAL A 208 14.87 -16.78 -39.92
C VAL A 208 13.46 -16.53 -40.45
N PRO A 209 13.20 -16.74 -41.75
CA PRO A 209 11.84 -16.64 -42.28
C PRO A 209 11.04 -17.85 -41.78
N ASN A 210 10.37 -17.70 -40.64
CA ASN A 210 9.39 -18.67 -40.18
C ASN A 210 8.00 -18.02 -40.16
N PRO A 211 6.99 -18.50 -40.92
CA PRO A 211 5.75 -17.76 -41.11
C PRO A 211 4.73 -17.85 -39.95
N SER A 212 5.12 -18.28 -38.74
CA SER A 212 4.13 -18.64 -37.72
C SER A 212 4.55 -18.54 -36.25
N VAL A 213 5.58 -17.75 -35.91
CA VAL A 213 5.75 -17.32 -34.51
C VAL A 213 4.96 -16.02 -34.33
N ASN A 214 3.69 -16.14 -33.94
CA ASN A 214 2.90 -15.00 -33.50
C ASN A 214 3.59 -14.36 -32.30
N LYS A 215 4.18 -13.17 -32.49
CA LYS A 215 4.80 -12.37 -31.43
C LYS A 215 3.85 -12.03 -30.26
N THR A 216 2.56 -12.28 -30.40
CA THR A 216 1.51 -11.93 -29.43
C THR A 216 1.17 -13.02 -28.41
N SER A 217 1.80 -14.20 -28.47
CA SER A 217 1.44 -15.33 -27.60
C SER A 217 2.42 -15.62 -26.47
N ARG A 218 3.54 -14.88 -26.38
CA ARG A 218 4.55 -15.04 -25.33
C ARG A 218 5.10 -13.67 -24.92
N LYS A 219 5.26 -13.46 -23.62
CA LYS A 219 5.89 -12.28 -23.02
C LYS A 219 6.86 -12.70 -21.92
N ASP A 220 7.83 -11.85 -21.62
CA ASP A 220 8.68 -12.00 -20.44
C ASP A 220 8.47 -10.78 -19.55
N VAL A 221 8.13 -11.01 -18.28
CA VAL A 221 7.78 -9.94 -17.34
C VAL A 221 8.65 -10.10 -16.09
N GLU A 222 9.18 -9.01 -15.57
CA GLU A 222 9.95 -8.98 -14.33
C GLU A 222 9.14 -8.39 -13.18
N LEU A 223 9.40 -8.92 -11.98
CA LEU A 223 8.81 -8.44 -10.74
C LEU A 223 9.90 -8.28 -9.68
N GLY A 224 9.98 -7.09 -9.11
CA GLY A 224 10.63 -6.85 -7.82
C GLY A 224 9.58 -6.85 -6.72
N TRP A 225 9.75 -7.65 -5.69
CA TRP A 225 8.78 -7.80 -4.61
C TRP A 225 9.45 -8.14 -3.29
N SER A 226 8.71 -8.02 -2.20
CA SER A 226 9.18 -8.38 -0.87
C SER A 226 8.10 -9.02 -0.03
N LEU A 227 8.51 -9.78 0.97
CA LEU A 227 7.62 -10.56 1.85
C LEU A 227 8.16 -10.56 3.27
N GLU A 228 7.30 -10.34 4.26
CA GLU A 228 7.63 -10.56 5.66
C GLU A 228 7.44 -12.04 6.02
N LEU A 229 8.40 -12.58 6.75
CA LEU A 229 8.44 -13.98 7.15
C LEU A 229 8.87 -14.08 8.60
N ILE A 230 8.28 -15.00 9.35
CA ILE A 230 8.59 -15.21 10.76
C ILE A 230 9.69 -16.28 10.86
N ASP A 231 10.93 -15.87 11.18
CA ASP A 231 12.07 -16.74 11.58
C ASP A 231 12.18 -18.10 10.85
N THR A 232 11.95 -18.11 9.53
CA THR A 232 11.93 -19.35 8.73
C THR A 232 13.16 -19.46 7.85
N GLN A 233 13.83 -20.61 7.91
CA GLN A 233 14.86 -20.93 6.93
C GLN A 233 14.20 -21.24 5.58
N LEU A 234 14.33 -20.32 4.62
CA LEU A 234 13.66 -20.44 3.33
C LEU A 234 14.32 -21.46 2.39
N ALA A 235 15.62 -21.66 2.53
CA ALA A 235 16.40 -22.46 1.59
C ALA A 235 15.94 -23.93 1.56
N GLY A 236 15.49 -24.39 0.38
CA GLY A 236 15.14 -25.78 0.12
C GLY A 236 13.72 -26.20 0.52
N THR A 237 12.90 -25.29 1.03
CA THR A 237 11.50 -25.57 1.40
C THR A 237 10.61 -25.76 0.16
N LEU A 238 10.63 -24.78 -0.75
CA LEU A 238 10.03 -24.81 -2.08
C LEU A 238 11.13 -24.60 -3.12
N ARG A 239 11.05 -25.32 -4.25
CA ARG A 239 12.10 -25.30 -5.28
C ARG A 239 12.06 -24.03 -6.13
N GLU A 240 10.86 -23.52 -6.31
CA GLU A 240 10.48 -22.33 -7.06
C GLU A 240 10.66 -21.04 -6.24
N PHE A 241 10.84 -21.15 -4.93
CA PHE A 241 10.93 -19.97 -4.07
C PHE A 241 12.27 -19.28 -4.26
N PRO A 242 12.29 -17.98 -4.61
CA PRO A 242 13.52 -17.26 -4.91
C PRO A 242 14.36 -17.01 -3.66
N MET A 243 15.65 -16.80 -3.88
CA MET A 243 16.58 -16.40 -2.84
C MET A 243 16.49 -14.90 -2.61
N ALA A 244 16.41 -14.51 -1.34
CA ALA A 244 16.39 -13.10 -0.98
C ALA A 244 17.75 -12.42 -1.26
N SER A 245 17.73 -11.25 -1.88
CA SER A 245 18.92 -10.39 -2.07
C SER A 245 19.33 -9.67 -0.78
N ALA A 246 18.34 -9.25 0.00
CA ALA A 246 18.50 -8.62 1.30
C ALA A 246 17.45 -9.14 2.29
N ILE A 247 17.78 -9.06 3.59
CA ILE A 247 16.89 -9.46 4.68
C ILE A 247 17.01 -8.41 5.79
N ASN A 248 15.87 -7.82 6.18
CA ASN A 248 15.77 -7.01 7.39
C ASN A 248 15.39 -7.93 8.55
N LYS A 249 16.29 -8.06 9.53
CA LYS A 249 16.11 -8.98 10.65
C LYS A 249 15.07 -8.51 11.67
N GLU A 250 14.85 -7.22 11.75
CA GLU A 250 13.88 -6.65 12.70
C GLU A 250 12.45 -6.81 12.22
N THR A 251 12.25 -6.73 10.92
CA THR A 251 10.92 -6.89 10.32
C THR A 251 10.64 -8.26 9.74
N GLY A 252 11.69 -9.08 9.56
CA GLY A 252 11.60 -10.34 8.84
C GLY A 252 11.35 -10.15 7.33
N ARG A 253 11.53 -8.93 6.79
CA ARG A 253 11.31 -8.66 5.37
C ARG A 253 12.45 -9.19 4.51
N HIS A 254 12.07 -9.90 3.45
CA HIS A 254 12.94 -10.46 2.43
C HIS A 254 12.62 -9.83 1.07
N TRP A 255 13.64 -9.44 0.30
CA TRP A 255 13.47 -8.86 -1.05
C TRP A 255 13.89 -9.82 -2.14
N PHE A 256 13.11 -9.87 -3.21
CA PHE A 256 13.29 -10.79 -4.32
C PHE A 256 13.15 -10.06 -5.66
N TRP A 257 13.96 -10.46 -6.63
CA TRP A 257 13.77 -10.14 -8.03
C TRP A 257 13.60 -11.42 -8.83
N THR A 258 12.48 -11.49 -9.55
CA THR A 258 12.09 -12.66 -10.34
C THR A 258 11.67 -12.23 -11.74
N SER A 259 11.87 -13.10 -12.73
CA SER A 259 11.30 -12.94 -14.06
C SER A 259 10.46 -14.15 -14.45
N TYR A 260 9.43 -13.88 -15.26
CA TYR A 260 8.41 -14.84 -15.62
C TYR A 260 8.25 -14.88 -17.13
N THR A 261 8.24 -16.08 -17.69
CA THR A 261 7.77 -16.29 -19.07
C THR A 261 6.29 -16.57 -19.04
N MET A 262 5.54 -15.71 -19.73
CA MET A 262 4.09 -15.74 -19.86
C MET A 262 3.70 -16.28 -21.24
N VAL A 263 2.70 -17.15 -21.29
CA VAL A 263 2.15 -17.70 -22.54
C VAL A 263 0.65 -17.48 -22.61
N ARG A 264 0.13 -17.11 -23.79
CA ARG A 264 -1.30 -16.90 -23.99
C ARG A 264 -1.99 -18.20 -24.39
N GLN A 265 -2.97 -18.61 -23.59
CA GLN A 265 -3.81 -19.79 -23.83
C GLN A 265 -5.26 -19.38 -24.10
N ARG A 266 -6.15 -20.36 -24.36
CA ARG A 266 -7.56 -20.11 -24.70
C ARG A 266 -8.30 -19.33 -23.60
N GLU A 267 -7.90 -19.47 -22.34
CA GLU A 267 -8.52 -18.86 -21.16
C GLU A 267 -7.66 -17.75 -20.54
N GLY A 268 -6.85 -17.07 -21.34
CA GLY A 268 -6.03 -15.92 -20.91
C GLY A 268 -4.53 -16.23 -20.81
N TRP A 269 -3.79 -15.32 -20.17
CA TRP A 269 -2.36 -15.49 -19.92
C TRP A 269 -2.10 -16.53 -18.82
N ARG A 270 -0.98 -17.27 -18.95
CA ARG A 270 -0.54 -18.28 -17.98
C ARG A 270 0.97 -18.22 -17.79
N ILE A 271 1.41 -18.57 -16.58
CA ILE A 271 2.82 -18.54 -16.19
C ILE A 271 3.49 -19.87 -16.56
N GLN A 272 4.43 -19.82 -17.50
CA GLN A 272 5.17 -21.01 -17.96
C GLN A 272 6.45 -21.27 -17.16
N SER A 273 7.15 -20.22 -16.75
CA SER A 273 8.34 -20.41 -15.92
C SER A 273 8.67 -19.19 -15.10
N ILE A 274 9.31 -19.43 -13.96
CA ILE A 274 9.98 -18.42 -13.15
C ILE A 274 11.50 -18.59 -13.26
N ALA A 275 12.21 -17.46 -13.22
CA ALA A 275 13.65 -17.39 -13.04
C ALA A 275 13.99 -16.45 -11.88
N ASP A 276 14.94 -16.87 -11.05
CA ASP A 276 15.49 -16.08 -9.96
C ASP A 276 16.60 -15.16 -10.50
N GLU A 277 16.30 -13.87 -10.50
CA GLU A 277 17.18 -12.84 -11.07
C GLU A 277 18.34 -12.54 -10.13
N ASP A 278 18.09 -12.59 -8.81
CA ASP A 278 19.10 -12.37 -7.79
C ASP A 278 20.18 -13.46 -7.82
N VAL A 279 19.81 -14.74 -8.02
CA VAL A 279 20.77 -15.83 -8.27
C VAL A 279 21.61 -15.55 -9.51
N ARG A 280 21.01 -15.05 -10.60
CA ARG A 280 21.74 -14.71 -11.82
C ARG A 280 22.74 -13.58 -11.57
N LEU A 281 22.33 -12.53 -10.86
CA LEU A 281 23.19 -11.40 -10.51
C LEU A 281 24.39 -11.84 -9.65
N GLN A 282 24.18 -12.75 -8.71
CA GLN A 282 25.28 -13.33 -7.94
C GLN A 282 26.30 -14.08 -8.82
N GLY A 283 25.90 -14.56 -10.00
CA GLY A 283 26.80 -15.16 -10.99
C GLY A 283 27.62 -14.14 -11.80
N LEU A 284 27.23 -12.86 -11.83
CA LEU A 284 27.92 -11.84 -12.64
C LEU A 284 29.26 -11.40 -12.01
N PRO A 285 30.26 -11.02 -12.82
CA PRO A 285 31.49 -10.46 -12.31
C PRO A 285 31.28 -9.01 -11.83
N ILE A 286 32.15 -8.54 -10.92
CA ILE A 286 32.02 -7.22 -10.27
C ILE A 286 31.95 -6.08 -11.29
N ASN A 287 32.80 -6.11 -12.33
CA ASN A 287 32.84 -5.09 -13.37
C ASN A 287 31.54 -5.01 -14.17
N GLU A 288 30.83 -6.13 -14.32
CA GLU A 288 29.54 -6.16 -15.01
C GLU A 288 28.44 -5.55 -14.14
N LEU A 289 28.41 -5.85 -12.84
CA LEU A 289 27.47 -5.21 -11.90
C LEU A 289 27.68 -3.69 -11.85
N GLN A 290 28.94 -3.24 -11.79
CA GLN A 290 29.29 -1.81 -11.84
C GLN A 290 28.87 -1.16 -13.16
N ARG A 291 29.03 -1.86 -14.30
CA ARG A 291 28.56 -1.38 -15.60
C ARG A 291 27.04 -1.21 -15.61
N LEU A 292 26.28 -2.17 -15.10
CA LEU A 292 24.81 -2.13 -15.05
C LEU A 292 24.31 -0.99 -14.16
N ILE A 293 24.91 -0.80 -12.98
CA ILE A 293 24.59 0.34 -12.09
C ILE A 293 24.78 1.65 -12.83
N LYS A 294 25.95 1.83 -13.48
CA LYS A 294 26.23 3.04 -14.23
C LYS A 294 25.26 3.28 -15.38
N GLU A 295 24.91 2.24 -16.13
CA GLU A 295 23.94 2.34 -17.23
C GLU A 295 22.57 2.81 -16.75
N TYR A 296 22.16 2.39 -15.55
CA TYR A 296 20.90 2.80 -14.97
C TYR A 296 20.95 4.22 -14.44
N GLU A 297 22.08 4.63 -13.84
CA GLU A 297 22.33 6.01 -13.44
C GLU A 297 22.29 6.96 -14.64
N ASP A 298 23.03 6.63 -15.71
CA ASP A 298 23.06 7.42 -16.95
C ASP A 298 21.65 7.52 -17.58
N ALA A 299 20.86 6.43 -17.53
CA ALA A 299 19.48 6.43 -18.01
C ALA A 299 18.55 7.31 -17.14
N MET A 300 18.72 7.27 -15.82
CA MET A 300 17.96 8.11 -14.89
C MET A 300 18.27 9.59 -15.08
N ASP A 301 19.54 9.95 -15.25
CA ASP A 301 19.93 11.34 -15.53
C ASP A 301 19.30 11.84 -16.83
N ALA A 302 19.29 11.00 -17.88
CA ALA A 302 18.63 11.33 -19.14
C ALA A 302 17.11 11.52 -18.99
N LEU A 303 16.46 10.74 -18.12
CA LEU A 303 15.04 10.86 -17.82
C LEU A 303 14.72 12.13 -17.05
N ILE A 304 15.50 12.46 -16.00
CA ILE A 304 15.34 13.69 -15.22
C ILE A 304 15.40 14.92 -16.13
N GLN A 305 16.36 14.96 -17.06
CA GLN A 305 16.51 16.07 -18.01
C GLN A 305 15.29 16.23 -18.94
N ARG A 306 14.59 15.14 -19.28
CA ARG A 306 13.37 15.21 -20.09
C ARG A 306 12.19 15.78 -19.30
N VAL A 307 12.03 15.38 -18.04
CA VAL A 307 10.94 15.83 -17.18
C VAL A 307 11.04 17.30 -16.84
N GLN A 308 12.26 17.82 -16.65
CA GLN A 308 12.51 19.23 -16.33
C GLN A 308 12.04 20.22 -17.42
N GLY A 309 11.64 19.74 -18.61
CA GLY A 309 10.98 20.54 -19.65
C GLY A 309 9.71 19.89 -20.23
N GLY A 310 9.13 18.90 -19.55
CA GLY A 310 8.10 18.01 -20.06
C GLY A 310 6.67 18.36 -19.65
N THR A 311 5.72 17.57 -20.18
CA THR A 311 4.30 17.56 -19.87
C THR A 311 3.99 16.70 -18.63
N GLN A 312 2.75 16.74 -18.14
CA GLN A 312 2.30 15.86 -17.05
C GLN A 312 2.44 14.36 -17.39
N ASN A 313 2.29 13.98 -18.67
CA ASN A 313 2.54 12.60 -19.11
C ASN A 313 4.01 12.19 -18.99
N ASP A 314 4.94 13.14 -19.15
CA ASP A 314 6.37 12.89 -18.97
C ASP A 314 6.71 12.67 -17.48
N GLN A 315 5.96 13.29 -16.57
CA GLN A 315 6.10 13.07 -15.13
C GLN A 315 5.61 11.67 -14.72
N THR A 316 4.47 11.21 -15.23
CA THR A 316 3.96 9.86 -14.94
C THR A 316 4.90 8.78 -15.48
N ALA A 317 5.33 8.91 -16.74
CA ALA A 317 6.29 7.98 -17.34
C ALA A 317 7.63 7.96 -16.57
N PHE A 318 8.06 9.12 -16.03
CA PHE A 318 9.23 9.19 -15.19
C PHE A 318 9.05 8.43 -13.87
N LEU A 319 7.92 8.58 -13.18
CA LEU A 319 7.69 7.90 -11.91
C LEU A 319 7.71 6.38 -12.06
N GLU A 320 7.06 5.86 -13.11
CA GLU A 320 7.07 4.43 -13.44
C GLU A 320 8.48 3.94 -13.74
N GLU A 321 9.20 4.65 -14.62
CA GLU A 321 10.55 4.29 -15.06
C GLU A 321 11.61 4.46 -13.95
N ALA A 322 11.43 5.44 -13.05
CA ALA A 322 12.28 5.65 -11.90
C ALA A 322 12.12 4.54 -10.87
N SER A 323 10.87 4.18 -10.55
CA SER A 323 10.56 3.19 -9.51
C SER A 323 11.22 1.83 -9.80
N TRP A 324 11.07 1.29 -11.01
CA TRP A 324 11.64 -0.03 -11.34
C TRP A 324 13.17 0.00 -11.45
N ARG A 325 13.77 1.01 -12.12
CA ARG A 325 15.23 1.11 -12.26
C ARG A 325 15.93 1.29 -10.92
N PHE A 326 15.43 2.18 -10.08
CA PHE A 326 15.99 2.38 -8.75
C PHE A 326 15.87 1.14 -7.87
N THR A 327 14.74 0.43 -7.96
CA THR A 327 14.57 -0.84 -7.24
C THR A 327 15.59 -1.88 -7.74
N GLN A 328 15.73 -2.09 -9.06
CA GLN A 328 16.72 -3.01 -9.63
C GLN A 328 18.16 -2.67 -9.23
N MET A 329 18.50 -1.37 -9.16
CA MET A 329 19.82 -0.94 -8.68
C MET A 329 20.12 -1.44 -7.27
N LEU A 330 19.14 -1.46 -6.35
CA LEU A 330 19.36 -2.02 -5.01
C LEU A 330 19.73 -3.51 -5.06
N HIS A 331 19.17 -4.28 -5.99
CA HIS A 331 19.55 -5.69 -6.19
C HIS A 331 21.00 -5.81 -6.73
N PHE A 332 21.42 -4.91 -7.62
CA PHE A 332 22.83 -4.86 -8.06
C PHE A 332 23.77 -4.53 -6.90
N TYR A 333 23.40 -3.56 -6.04
CA TYR A 333 24.14 -3.22 -4.83
C TYR A 333 24.20 -4.41 -3.87
N ASP A 334 23.11 -5.15 -3.65
CA ASP A 334 23.14 -6.34 -2.79
C ASP A 334 24.10 -7.41 -3.31
N ALA A 335 24.09 -7.68 -4.61
CA ALA A 335 25.04 -8.60 -5.25
C ALA A 335 26.49 -8.10 -5.13
N LEU A 336 26.74 -6.79 -5.27
CA LEU A 336 28.06 -6.20 -5.07
C LEU A 336 28.52 -6.31 -3.62
N ILE A 337 27.67 -5.99 -2.64
CA ILE A 337 28.05 -6.06 -1.23
C ILE A 337 28.30 -7.52 -0.81
N ALA A 338 27.55 -8.48 -1.36
CA ALA A 338 27.84 -9.90 -1.13
C ALA A 338 29.25 -10.31 -1.62
N LYS A 339 29.73 -9.71 -2.72
CA LYS A 339 31.06 -9.96 -3.30
C LYS A 339 32.17 -9.13 -2.63
N LEU A 340 31.85 -7.93 -2.18
CA LEU A 340 32.77 -6.93 -1.62
C LEU A 340 32.28 -6.46 -0.24
N PRO A 341 32.19 -7.34 0.77
CA PRO A 341 31.55 -7.03 2.05
C PRO A 341 32.32 -6.02 2.93
N LEU A 342 33.52 -5.62 2.52
CA LEU A 342 34.37 -4.65 3.21
C LEU A 342 34.55 -3.36 2.41
N ASP A 343 33.85 -3.20 1.28
CA ASP A 343 33.82 -1.93 0.57
C ASP A 343 32.75 -1.03 1.19
N ARG A 344 33.22 0.00 1.92
CA ARG A 344 32.34 0.95 2.61
C ARG A 344 31.51 1.78 1.62
N GLN A 345 32.11 2.19 0.50
CA GLN A 345 31.46 3.11 -0.43
C GLN A 345 30.22 2.46 -1.05
N ILE A 346 30.33 1.18 -1.44
CA ILE A 346 29.20 0.43 -2.00
C ILE A 346 28.01 0.37 -1.01
N ALA A 347 28.28 0.17 0.28
CA ALA A 347 27.24 0.13 1.30
C ALA A 347 26.63 1.52 1.59
N GLU A 348 27.43 2.59 1.58
CA GLU A 348 26.94 3.97 1.72
C GLU A 348 26.11 4.39 0.50
N ASP A 349 26.53 4.02 -0.72
CA ASP A 349 25.79 4.28 -1.96
C ASP A 349 24.44 3.53 -1.95
N ALA A 350 24.44 2.25 -1.57
CA ALA A 350 23.22 1.45 -1.42
C ALA A 350 22.26 2.06 -0.37
N TYR A 351 22.80 2.53 0.76
CA TYR A 351 22.04 3.27 1.77
C TYR A 351 21.40 4.52 1.16
N GLY A 352 22.18 5.39 0.50
CA GLY A 352 21.67 6.61 -0.12
C GLY A 352 20.57 6.35 -1.14
N ARG A 353 20.72 5.30 -1.97
CA ARG A 353 19.69 4.88 -2.92
C ARG A 353 18.42 4.38 -2.24
N SER A 354 18.54 3.60 -1.16
CA SER A 354 17.36 3.11 -0.43
C SER A 354 16.57 4.23 0.26
N VAL A 355 17.25 5.28 0.75
CA VAL A 355 16.61 6.48 1.29
C VAL A 355 15.87 7.25 0.19
N LEU A 356 16.48 7.40 -0.98
CA LEU A 356 15.87 8.09 -2.12
C LEU A 356 14.56 7.43 -2.58
N ILE A 357 14.46 6.10 -2.50
CA ILE A 357 13.27 5.33 -2.89
C ILE A 357 12.23 5.28 -1.74
N GLY A 358 12.57 5.79 -0.55
CA GLY A 358 11.69 5.73 0.61
C GLY A 358 11.53 4.32 1.17
N ASN A 359 12.61 3.51 1.16
CA ASN A 359 12.59 2.15 1.69
C ASN A 359 13.39 2.06 3.02
N PRO A 360 12.79 2.48 4.16
CA PRO A 360 13.50 2.52 5.44
C PRO A 360 13.92 1.13 5.93
N GLU A 361 13.16 0.08 5.63
CA GLU A 361 13.54 -1.29 5.99
C GLU A 361 14.83 -1.72 5.29
N ARG A 362 15.00 -1.40 4.00
CA ARG A 362 16.23 -1.70 3.26
C ARG A 362 17.38 -0.77 3.66
N SER A 363 17.09 0.51 3.97
CA SER A 363 18.06 1.43 4.55
C SER A 363 18.66 0.91 5.86
N MET A 364 17.83 0.34 6.75
CA MET A 364 18.31 -0.29 7.98
C MET A 364 19.27 -1.44 7.73
N VAL A 365 19.02 -2.29 6.72
CA VAL A 365 19.93 -3.40 6.35
C VAL A 365 21.34 -2.88 6.05
N TYR A 366 21.44 -1.79 5.27
CA TYR A 366 22.72 -1.19 4.91
C TYR A 366 23.38 -0.49 6.10
N LEU A 367 22.62 0.26 6.90
CA LEU A 367 23.15 0.93 8.09
C LEU A 367 23.64 -0.05 9.16
N GLU A 368 22.90 -1.12 9.44
CA GLU A 368 23.34 -2.16 10.39
C GLU A 368 24.64 -2.81 9.94
N ARG A 369 24.77 -3.10 8.64
CA ARG A 369 26.02 -3.60 8.06
C ARG A 369 27.15 -2.59 8.24
N LEU A 370 26.89 -1.31 7.97
CA LEU A 370 27.88 -0.25 8.13
C LEU A 370 28.36 -0.13 9.59
N VAL A 371 27.43 -0.09 10.55
CA VAL A 371 27.71 -0.03 12.00
C VAL A 371 28.53 -1.24 12.47
N GLN A 372 28.22 -2.44 11.97
CA GLN A 372 28.90 -3.68 12.36
C GLN A 372 30.31 -3.82 11.77
N ARG A 373 30.54 -3.31 10.55
CA ARG A 373 31.77 -3.57 9.78
C ARG A 373 32.78 -2.43 9.81
N PHE A 374 32.32 -1.19 10.01
CA PHE A 374 33.15 0.01 9.94
C PHE A 374 33.01 0.81 11.25
N PRO A 375 33.91 0.59 12.23
CA PRO A 375 33.84 1.28 13.51
C PRO A 375 34.10 2.79 13.39
N ASP A 376 34.74 3.23 12.29
CA ASP A 376 34.95 4.65 11.99
C ASP A 376 33.61 5.36 11.73
N ASN A 377 33.35 6.44 12.45
CA ASN A 377 32.08 7.18 12.44
C ASN A 377 30.88 6.34 12.94
N ARG A 378 31.10 5.32 13.77
CA ARG A 378 30.02 4.47 14.32
C ARG A 378 28.89 5.28 14.99
N ALA A 379 29.22 6.33 15.74
CA ALA A 379 28.21 7.18 16.37
C ALA A 379 27.31 7.86 15.33
N ASP A 380 27.87 8.33 14.22
CA ASP A 380 27.10 8.94 13.13
C ASP A 380 26.19 7.92 12.44
N LEU A 381 26.71 6.74 12.15
CA LEU A 381 25.95 5.65 11.56
C LEU A 381 24.81 5.18 12.47
N GLN A 382 25.03 5.16 13.80
CA GLN A 382 24.00 4.86 14.79
C GLN A 382 22.91 5.93 14.85
N ARG A 383 23.27 7.22 14.76
CA ARG A 383 22.27 8.31 14.66
C ARG A 383 21.39 8.15 13.43
N ARG A 384 21.99 7.88 12.26
CA ARG A 384 21.25 7.59 11.02
C ARG A 384 20.36 6.37 11.17
N LEU A 385 20.87 5.27 11.75
CA LEU A 385 20.11 4.04 11.99
C LEU A 385 18.91 4.31 12.88
N SER A 386 19.08 5.09 13.95
CA SER A 386 17.98 5.47 14.81
C SER A 386 16.93 6.31 14.10
N ALA A 387 17.34 7.34 13.35
CA ALA A 387 16.42 8.18 12.58
C ALA A 387 15.60 7.35 11.57
N THR A 388 16.26 6.43 10.83
CA THR A 388 15.56 5.50 9.93
C THR A 388 14.63 4.55 10.69
N THR A 389 15.05 4.05 11.86
CA THR A 389 14.23 3.15 12.68
C THR A 389 12.98 3.85 13.22
N ALA A 390 13.11 5.11 13.67
CA ALA A 390 11.99 5.93 14.12
C ALA A 390 11.02 6.24 12.97
N ALA A 391 11.52 6.60 11.78
CA ALA A 391 10.68 6.81 10.60
C ALA A 391 9.88 5.54 10.24
N LEU A 392 10.51 4.36 10.29
CA LEU A 392 9.83 3.09 10.11
C LEU A 392 8.77 2.84 11.20
N ALA A 393 9.08 3.17 12.45
CA ALA A 393 8.16 3.01 13.57
C ALA A 393 6.87 3.80 13.38
N TYR A 394 6.95 5.08 12.96
CA TYR A 394 5.75 5.87 12.67
C TYR A 394 4.94 5.32 11.51
N ASN A 395 5.60 4.78 10.48
CA ASN A 395 4.88 4.09 9.40
C ASN A 395 4.08 2.89 9.94
N PHE A 396 4.62 2.13 10.89
CA PHE A 396 3.88 1.05 11.54
C PHE A 396 2.71 1.55 12.37
N ILE A 397 2.91 2.60 13.18
CA ILE A 397 1.85 3.19 14.02
C ILE A 397 0.69 3.70 13.15
N ASN A 398 1.01 4.46 12.10
CA ASN A 398 0.02 5.03 11.18
C ASN A 398 -0.77 3.96 10.41
N ASN A 399 -0.18 2.79 10.19
CA ASN A 399 -0.83 1.64 9.54
C ASN A 399 -1.50 0.68 10.55
N GLY A 400 -1.75 1.12 11.78
CA GLY A 400 -2.50 0.35 12.79
C GLY A 400 -1.68 -0.74 13.50
N MET A 401 -0.35 -0.74 13.37
CA MET A 401 0.56 -1.72 14.00
C MET A 401 1.32 -1.07 15.16
N ALA A 402 0.59 -0.47 16.10
CA ALA A 402 1.15 0.33 17.19
C ALA A 402 2.19 -0.41 18.04
N GLU A 403 1.91 -1.65 18.46
CA GLU A 403 2.84 -2.44 19.29
C GLU A 403 4.22 -2.61 18.64
N ARG A 404 4.23 -2.88 17.32
CA ARG A 404 5.47 -3.04 16.55
C ARG A 404 6.18 -1.71 16.36
N GLY A 405 5.43 -0.63 16.14
CA GLY A 405 5.98 0.72 16.09
C GLY A 405 6.64 1.12 17.41
N GLU A 406 5.98 0.90 18.54
CA GLU A 406 6.53 1.21 19.87
C GLU A 406 7.83 0.43 20.16
N ALA A 407 7.89 -0.86 19.77
CA ALA A 407 9.11 -1.65 19.88
C ALA A 407 10.27 -1.06 19.06
N LEU A 408 9.99 -0.54 17.86
CA LEU A 408 10.99 0.13 17.02
C LEU A 408 11.40 1.50 17.58
N LEU A 409 10.49 2.27 18.17
CA LEU A 409 10.83 3.53 18.87
C LEU A 409 11.76 3.26 20.06
N ALA A 410 11.48 2.24 20.86
CA ALA A 410 12.35 1.84 21.98
C ALA A 410 13.75 1.43 21.49
N ARG A 411 13.84 0.73 20.34
CA ARG A 411 15.12 0.39 19.71
C ARG A 411 15.86 1.64 19.23
N ALA A 412 15.17 2.56 18.56
CA ALA A 412 15.73 3.83 18.11
C ALA A 412 16.32 4.62 19.29
N GLU A 413 15.58 4.75 20.40
CA GLU A 413 16.06 5.39 21.63
C GLU A 413 17.34 4.72 22.15
N ALA A 414 17.34 3.39 22.25
CA ALA A 414 18.51 2.65 22.74
C ALA A 414 19.76 2.88 21.86
N VAL A 415 19.59 2.90 20.54
CA VAL A 415 20.69 3.15 19.58
C VAL A 415 21.19 4.59 19.69
N LEU A 416 20.31 5.58 19.86
CA LEU A 416 20.72 6.98 20.10
C LEU A 416 21.50 7.15 21.39
N ARG A 417 21.02 6.55 22.48
CA ARG A 417 21.73 6.58 23.77
C ARG A 417 23.10 5.92 23.65
N GLU A 418 23.22 4.78 22.96
CA GLU A 418 24.52 4.16 22.67
C GLU A 418 25.45 5.09 21.88
N SER A 419 24.94 5.72 20.81
CA SER A 419 25.71 6.70 20.03
C SER A 419 26.28 7.82 20.91
N LEU A 420 25.46 8.36 21.83
CA LEU A 420 25.87 9.43 22.74
C LEU A 420 26.97 8.99 23.72
N THR A 421 27.06 7.71 24.07
CA THR A 421 28.20 7.19 24.86
C THR A 421 29.51 7.17 24.07
N ILE A 422 29.44 7.08 22.75
CA ILE A 422 30.60 7.06 21.85
C ILE A 422 31.02 8.50 21.51
N GLN A 423 30.04 9.37 21.23
CA GLN A 423 30.26 10.75 20.86
C GLN A 423 29.14 11.64 21.41
N ASP A 424 29.47 12.47 22.40
CA ASP A 424 28.62 13.55 22.90
C ASP A 424 28.53 14.65 21.82
N ALA A 425 27.43 14.68 21.07
CA ALA A 425 27.24 15.53 19.90
C ALA A 425 25.84 16.16 19.90
N ALA A 426 25.76 17.43 19.47
CA ALA A 426 24.51 18.18 19.37
C ALA A 426 23.43 17.41 18.60
N THR A 427 23.78 16.85 17.43
CA THR A 427 22.85 16.04 16.60
C THR A 427 22.26 14.85 17.35
N GLY A 428 23.04 14.17 18.20
CA GLY A 428 22.58 12.99 18.95
C GLY A 428 21.56 13.37 20.02
N HIS A 429 21.84 14.43 20.76
CA HIS A 429 20.95 14.99 21.78
C HIS A 429 19.67 15.57 21.15
N MET A 430 19.80 16.26 20.02
CA MET A 430 18.68 16.79 19.24
C MET A 430 17.72 15.68 18.78
N LEU A 431 18.24 14.64 18.12
CA LEU A 431 17.43 13.50 17.66
C LEU A 431 16.79 12.72 18.82
N LEU A 432 17.48 12.60 19.96
CA LEU A 432 16.92 11.97 21.15
C LEU A 432 15.80 12.85 21.75
N GLY A 433 16.00 14.16 21.82
CA GLY A 433 14.97 15.11 22.27
C GLY A 433 13.70 15.07 21.41
N GLU A 434 13.85 15.05 20.08
CA GLU A 434 12.73 14.89 19.14
C GLU A 434 11.98 13.57 19.34
N LEU A 435 12.71 12.47 19.50
CA LEU A 435 12.11 11.16 19.76
C LEU A 435 11.34 11.15 21.09
N LEU A 436 11.91 11.71 22.15
CA LEU A 436 11.26 11.78 23.46
C LEU A 436 10.01 12.68 23.44
N LEU A 437 10.08 13.80 22.72
CA LEU A 437 8.94 14.71 22.53
C LEU A 437 7.77 14.00 21.84
N SER A 438 8.04 13.19 20.81
CA SER A 438 7.00 12.41 20.13
C SER A 438 6.28 11.39 21.03
N GLN A 439 6.96 10.97 22.10
CA GLN A 439 6.44 10.04 23.12
C GLN A 439 5.85 10.78 24.33
N ASP A 440 5.66 12.10 24.22
CA ASP A 440 5.14 12.98 25.28
C ASP A 440 6.01 13.01 26.57
N ARG A 441 7.30 12.65 26.45
CA ARG A 441 8.28 12.70 27.55
C ARG A 441 8.95 14.07 27.62
N LEU A 442 8.13 15.10 27.84
CA LEU A 442 8.49 16.51 27.67
C LEU A 442 9.72 16.95 28.49
N ASP A 443 9.81 16.54 29.76
CA ASP A 443 10.90 16.95 30.65
C ASP A 443 12.25 16.32 30.24
N GLU A 444 12.24 15.08 29.78
CA GLU A 444 13.45 14.43 29.25
C GLU A 444 13.83 15.03 27.90
N ALA A 445 12.85 15.27 27.03
CA ALA A 445 13.07 15.91 25.74
C ALA A 445 13.73 17.29 25.90
N GLU A 446 13.22 18.12 26.82
CA GLU A 446 13.77 19.44 27.12
C GLU A 446 15.23 19.35 27.57
N GLN A 447 15.56 18.41 28.46
CA GLN A 447 16.94 18.21 28.94
C GLN A 447 17.90 17.88 27.79
N GLU A 448 17.50 16.98 26.90
CA GLU A 448 18.31 16.58 25.75
C GLU A 448 18.47 17.74 24.75
N LEU A 449 17.40 18.48 24.44
CA LEU A 449 17.47 19.64 23.54
C LEU A 449 18.31 20.78 24.11
N LEU A 450 18.19 21.07 25.41
CA LEU A 450 19.05 22.05 26.08
C LEU A 450 20.51 21.62 26.04
N ARG A 451 20.79 20.33 26.26
CA ARG A 451 22.16 19.80 26.13
C ARG A 451 22.67 19.94 24.69
N ALA A 452 21.85 19.70 23.68
CA ALA A 452 22.21 19.90 22.28
C ALA A 452 22.62 21.36 22.00
N SER A 453 21.92 22.34 22.58
CA SER A 453 22.21 23.77 22.42
C SER A 453 23.58 24.19 22.98
N GLU A 454 24.10 23.47 23.99
CA GLU A 454 25.40 23.73 24.61
C GLU A 454 26.58 23.20 23.77
N LEU A 455 26.32 22.34 22.78
CA LEU A 455 27.33 21.56 22.07
C LEU A 455 27.75 22.17 20.72
N ASN A 456 27.62 23.49 20.57
CA ASN A 456 27.91 24.25 19.35
C ASN A 456 27.22 23.68 18.10
N PRO A 457 25.88 23.62 18.10
CA PRO A 457 25.12 23.12 16.95
C PRO A 457 25.36 23.99 15.70
N THR A 458 25.24 23.36 14.53
CA THR A 458 25.12 24.07 13.26
C THR A 458 23.84 24.93 13.25
N PRO A 459 23.71 25.94 12.37
CA PRO A 459 22.50 26.73 12.27
C PRO A 459 21.23 25.90 12.01
N ASP A 460 21.33 24.84 11.20
CA ASP A 460 20.23 23.91 10.92
C ASP A 460 19.83 23.09 12.16
N GLU A 461 20.82 22.61 12.92
CA GLU A 461 20.57 21.91 14.19
C GLU A 461 19.98 22.85 15.23
N GLN A 462 20.50 24.09 15.34
CA GLN A 462 19.94 25.08 16.27
C GLN A 462 18.47 25.38 15.91
N ALA A 463 18.13 25.52 14.63
CA ALA A 463 16.74 25.71 14.21
C ALA A 463 15.85 24.53 14.64
N SER A 464 16.33 23.30 14.52
CA SER A 464 15.58 22.10 14.92
C SER A 464 15.43 21.99 16.44
N ILE A 465 16.48 22.34 17.20
CA ILE A 465 16.47 22.41 18.67
C ILE A 465 15.44 23.44 19.16
N GLU A 466 15.47 24.66 18.61
CA GLU A 466 14.51 25.73 18.97
C GLU A 466 13.07 25.34 18.58
N ALA A 467 12.87 24.68 17.44
CA ALA A 467 11.56 24.17 17.07
C ALA A 467 11.05 23.13 18.10
N GLY A 468 11.92 22.21 18.54
CA GLY A 468 11.60 21.23 19.57
C GLY A 468 11.26 21.86 20.92
N LEU A 469 12.04 22.85 21.38
CA LEU A 469 11.77 23.60 22.62
C LEU A 469 10.45 24.38 22.52
N GLY A 470 10.17 25.03 21.39
CA GLY A 470 8.89 25.68 21.13
C GLY A 470 7.72 24.70 21.19
N ASN A 471 7.87 23.51 20.58
CA ASN A 471 6.85 22.46 20.65
C ASN A 471 6.61 21.96 22.07
N ILE A 472 7.65 21.81 22.90
CA ILE A 472 7.51 21.44 24.31
C ILE A 472 6.66 22.48 25.07
N GLU A 473 6.95 23.77 24.88
CA GLU A 473 6.17 24.83 25.53
C GLU A 473 4.73 24.91 25.02
N MET A 474 4.49 24.62 23.73
CA MET A 474 3.14 24.47 23.19
C MET A 474 2.38 23.31 23.83
N HIS A 475 3.01 22.14 24.00
CA HIS A 475 2.43 20.99 24.70
C HIS A 475 2.10 21.32 26.18
N ARG A 476 2.88 22.19 26.81
CA ARG A 476 2.65 22.70 28.17
C ARG A 476 1.61 23.83 28.23
N GLU A 477 0.97 24.18 27.11
CA GLU A 477 0.04 25.30 26.97
C GLU A 477 0.65 26.66 27.35
N ARG A 478 1.96 26.83 27.16
CA ARG A 478 2.73 28.06 27.42
C ARG A 478 3.10 28.75 26.11
N MET A 479 2.09 29.23 25.39
CA MET A 479 2.27 29.82 24.06
C MET A 479 3.17 31.07 24.09
N ASP A 480 3.16 31.83 25.19
CA ASP A 480 4.03 32.98 25.43
C ASP A 480 5.52 32.60 25.51
N ALA A 481 5.81 31.43 26.08
CA ALA A 481 7.16 30.85 26.11
C ALA A 481 7.56 30.20 24.78
N ALA A 482 6.61 29.68 24.00
CA ALA A 482 6.88 29.06 22.70
C ALA A 482 7.25 30.07 21.59
N ILE A 483 6.61 31.24 21.56
CA ILE A 483 6.85 32.30 20.55
C ILE A 483 8.32 32.68 20.37
N PRO A 484 9.12 32.99 21.41
CA PRO A 484 10.53 33.34 21.22
C PRO A 484 11.34 32.22 20.57
N HIS A 485 11.04 30.96 20.88
CA HIS A 485 11.68 29.80 20.24
C HIS A 485 11.34 29.74 18.75
N TYR A 486 10.05 29.81 18.38
CA TYR A 486 9.66 29.79 16.96
C TYR A 486 10.18 31.00 16.17
N ARG A 487 10.23 32.19 16.77
CA ARG A 487 10.88 33.36 16.14
C ARG A 487 12.36 33.12 15.92
N ARG A 488 13.03 32.45 16.85
CA ARG A 488 14.44 32.09 16.66
C ARG A 488 14.62 31.13 15.48
N VAL A 489 13.70 30.19 15.29
CA VAL A 489 13.68 29.31 14.11
C VAL A 489 13.52 30.13 12.83
N THR A 490 12.57 31.08 12.75
CA THR A 490 12.38 31.90 11.53
C THR A 490 13.55 32.82 11.22
N GLU A 491 14.31 33.25 12.24
CA GLU A 491 15.56 34.01 12.05
C GLU A 491 16.70 33.14 11.50
N LEU A 492 16.81 31.89 11.97
CA LEU A 492 17.87 30.97 11.57
C LEU A 492 17.59 30.33 10.21
N LYS A 493 16.33 29.93 10.00
CA LYS A 493 15.86 29.15 8.87
C LYS A 493 14.42 29.54 8.52
N PRO A 494 14.22 30.60 7.71
CA PRO A 494 12.90 31.07 7.32
C PRO A 494 12.05 30.05 6.55
N ASP A 495 12.68 29.04 5.93
CA ASP A 495 12.06 27.95 5.17
C ASP A 495 11.89 26.67 6.00
N TYR A 496 12.07 26.74 7.34
CA TYR A 496 11.85 25.58 8.21
C TYR A 496 10.39 25.11 8.12
N ALA A 497 10.19 23.82 7.81
CA ALA A 497 8.87 23.26 7.55
C ALA A 497 7.91 23.48 8.74
N GLY A 498 6.76 24.11 8.47
CA GLY A 498 5.68 24.30 9.45
C GLY A 498 5.93 25.37 10.52
N VAL A 499 7.10 26.01 10.60
CA VAL A 499 7.40 26.98 11.69
C VAL A 499 6.45 28.18 11.70
N TRP A 500 6.15 28.75 10.54
CA TRP A 500 5.26 29.90 10.41
C TRP A 500 3.84 29.56 10.84
N PHE A 501 3.39 28.34 10.55
CA PHE A 501 2.12 27.83 11.05
C PHE A 501 2.14 27.71 12.58
N SER A 502 3.18 27.12 13.17
CA SER A 502 3.31 26.99 14.63
C SER A 502 3.34 28.35 15.34
N LEU A 503 4.05 29.32 14.78
CA LEU A 503 4.11 30.69 15.30
C LEU A 503 2.73 31.38 15.23
N GLY A 504 2.06 31.29 14.08
CA GLY A 504 0.72 31.85 13.91
C GLY A 504 -0.32 31.18 14.81
N PHE A 505 -0.20 29.87 15.01
CA PHE A 505 -1.05 29.11 15.93
C PHE A 505 -0.84 29.53 17.38
N ALA A 506 0.41 29.73 17.81
CA ALA A 506 0.71 30.26 19.15
C ALA A 506 0.13 31.67 19.35
N HIS A 507 0.31 32.58 18.38
CA HIS A 507 -0.27 33.93 18.43
C HIS A 507 -1.81 33.89 18.48
N ARG A 508 -2.44 33.02 17.68
CA ARG A 508 -3.90 32.84 17.67
C ARG A 508 -4.43 32.39 19.02
N LEU A 509 -3.77 31.43 19.66
CA LEU A 509 -4.16 30.93 20.99
C LEU A 509 -4.03 31.99 22.09
N LEU A 510 -3.10 32.94 21.94
CA LEU A 510 -3.00 34.13 22.82
C LEU A 510 -4.01 35.24 22.47
N GLY A 511 -4.79 35.09 21.39
CA GLY A 511 -5.74 36.08 20.90
C GLY A 511 -5.10 37.23 20.11
N ASP A 512 -3.81 37.14 19.77
CA ASP A 512 -3.11 38.10 18.92
C ASP A 512 -3.37 37.78 17.45
N LEU A 513 -4.61 38.06 17.00
CA LEU A 513 -5.08 37.70 15.67
C LEU A 513 -4.36 38.45 14.55
N ASP A 514 -3.82 39.64 14.83
CA ASP A 514 -3.08 40.43 13.83
C ASP A 514 -1.70 39.83 13.56
N ALA A 515 -1.00 39.37 14.60
CA ALA A 515 0.25 38.63 14.42
C ALA A 515 0.00 37.26 13.75
N ALA A 516 -1.02 36.53 14.20
CA ALA A 516 -1.38 35.23 13.65
C ALA A 516 -1.70 35.30 12.14
N GLU A 517 -2.42 36.34 11.72
CA GLU A 517 -2.71 36.60 10.31
C GLU A 517 -1.43 36.72 9.46
N LEU A 518 -0.46 37.51 9.90
CA LEU A 518 0.81 37.69 9.19
C LEU A 518 1.60 36.39 9.10
N ASP A 519 1.66 35.63 10.20
CA ASP A 519 2.39 34.37 10.26
C ASP A 519 1.75 33.30 9.35
N TYR A 520 0.41 33.20 9.32
CA TYR A 520 -0.27 32.29 8.39
C TYR A 520 -0.11 32.71 6.93
N GLN A 521 -0.10 34.01 6.63
CA GLN A 521 0.22 34.49 5.28
C GLN A 521 1.64 34.08 4.86
N HIS A 522 2.62 34.14 5.78
CA HIS A 522 3.96 33.63 5.54
C HIS A 522 3.97 32.10 5.35
N ALA A 523 3.21 31.35 6.15
CA ALA A 523 3.10 29.90 5.98
C ALA A 523 2.57 29.52 4.58
N ILE A 524 1.53 30.21 4.09
CA ILE A 524 0.99 30.03 2.73
C ILE A 524 2.02 30.35 1.65
N GLN A 525 2.86 31.37 1.86
CA GLN A 525 3.92 31.73 0.90
C GLN A 525 5.03 30.69 0.84
N GLN A 526 5.36 30.06 1.98
CA GLN A 526 6.40 29.02 2.04
C GLN A 526 5.90 27.68 1.50
N ASP A 527 4.69 27.26 1.89
CA ASP A 527 4.08 26.02 1.44
C ASP A 527 2.60 26.24 1.05
N PRO A 528 2.34 26.52 -0.24
CA PRO A 528 0.97 26.66 -0.75
C PRO A 528 0.14 25.36 -0.68
N ASN A 529 0.78 24.20 -0.46
CA ASN A 529 0.08 22.92 -0.38
C ASN A 529 -0.35 22.57 1.05
N ASP A 530 0.12 23.31 2.07
CA ASP A 530 -0.37 23.16 3.43
C ASP A 530 -1.77 23.79 3.55
N ILE A 531 -2.77 22.96 3.78
CA ILE A 531 -4.18 23.39 3.88
C ILE A 531 -4.50 24.07 5.22
N ARG A 532 -3.67 23.88 6.25
CA ARG A 532 -3.96 24.34 7.63
C ARG A 532 -3.93 25.87 7.73
N PRO A 533 -2.92 26.59 7.21
CA PRO A 533 -2.90 28.05 7.20
C PRO A 533 -4.12 28.68 6.52
N TYR A 534 -4.58 28.14 5.38
CA TYR A 534 -5.78 28.65 4.71
C TYR A 534 -7.01 28.56 5.61
N SER A 535 -7.18 27.42 6.28
CA SER A 535 -8.34 27.18 7.15
C SER A 535 -8.34 28.12 8.36
N GLU A 536 -7.20 28.29 9.01
CA GLU A 536 -7.04 29.18 10.17
C GLU A 536 -7.18 30.66 9.78
N LEU A 537 -6.60 31.08 8.65
CA LEU A 537 -6.69 32.45 8.17
C LEU A 537 -8.12 32.81 7.74
N THR A 538 -8.82 31.89 7.07
CA THR A 538 -10.24 32.04 6.77
C THR A 538 -11.06 32.19 8.05
N ALA A 539 -10.80 31.40 9.09
CA ALA A 539 -11.48 31.53 10.37
C ALA A 539 -11.22 32.90 11.04
N ILE A 540 -9.98 33.40 11.01
CA ILE A 540 -9.63 34.74 11.51
C ILE A 540 -10.44 35.81 10.78
N TYR A 541 -10.47 35.79 9.44
CA TYR A 541 -11.23 36.77 8.67
C TYR A 541 -12.74 36.70 8.91
N MET A 542 -13.29 35.49 9.05
CA MET A 542 -14.70 35.33 9.40
C MET A 542 -15.00 35.91 10.79
N ASN A 543 -14.12 35.72 11.77
CA ASN A 543 -14.26 36.29 13.12
C ASN A 543 -14.13 37.83 13.14
N LYS A 544 -13.31 38.39 12.23
CA LYS A 544 -13.18 39.84 12.03
C LYS A 544 -14.32 40.45 11.18
N GLU A 545 -15.29 39.65 10.74
CA GLU A 545 -16.34 40.02 9.78
C GLU A 545 -15.80 40.48 8.40
N GLU A 546 -14.57 40.11 8.07
CA GLU A 546 -13.86 40.39 6.82
C GLU A 546 -14.17 39.31 5.76
N VAL A 547 -15.46 39.15 5.45
CA VAL A 547 -15.97 38.01 4.66
C VAL A 547 -15.37 37.94 3.24
N GLU A 548 -15.06 39.08 2.62
CA GLU A 548 -14.46 39.10 1.28
C GLU A 548 -13.01 38.59 1.29
N GLN A 549 -12.23 38.92 2.33
CA GLN A 549 -10.90 38.36 2.54
C GLN A 549 -10.99 36.85 2.81
N ALA A 550 -11.92 36.42 3.68
CA ALA A 550 -12.16 35.00 3.95
C ALA A 550 -12.46 34.22 2.65
N ARG A 551 -13.31 34.78 1.78
CA ARG A 551 -13.65 34.20 0.48
C ARG A 551 -12.45 34.12 -0.46
N ALA A 552 -11.61 35.16 -0.50
CA ALA A 552 -10.43 35.19 -1.34
C ALA A 552 -9.38 34.16 -0.88
N THR A 553 -9.11 34.08 0.43
CA THR A 553 -8.15 33.14 1.02
C THR A 553 -8.56 31.69 0.77
N ILE A 554 -9.82 31.34 1.02
CA ILE A 554 -10.25 29.96 0.84
C ILE A 554 -10.29 29.55 -0.64
N ALA A 555 -10.64 30.48 -1.54
CA ALA A 555 -10.57 30.25 -2.97
C ALA A 555 -9.13 30.06 -3.47
N GLN A 556 -8.16 30.77 -2.88
CA GLN A 556 -6.74 30.52 -3.14
C GLN A 556 -6.35 29.12 -2.66
N GLY A 557 -6.81 28.71 -1.47
CA GLY A 557 -6.55 27.39 -0.91
C GLY A 557 -7.07 26.25 -1.78
N THR A 558 -8.32 26.33 -2.24
CA THR A 558 -8.91 25.32 -3.15
C THR A 558 -8.24 25.31 -4.52
N HIS A 559 -7.75 26.46 -5.00
CA HIS A 559 -6.98 26.50 -6.23
C HIS A 559 -5.61 25.83 -6.11
N ALA A 560 -4.91 26.05 -4.99
CA ALA A 560 -3.63 25.41 -4.71
C ALA A 560 -3.78 23.91 -4.40
N ASN A 561 -4.91 23.52 -3.79
CA ASN A 561 -5.18 22.16 -3.34
C ASN A 561 -6.55 21.67 -3.84
N PRO A 562 -6.69 21.38 -5.14
CA PRO A 562 -7.97 21.02 -5.77
C PRO A 562 -8.56 19.69 -5.27
N ASP A 563 -7.75 18.83 -4.68
CA ASP A 563 -8.18 17.53 -4.16
C ASP A 563 -8.48 17.57 -2.64
N SER A 564 -8.59 18.76 -2.04
CA SER A 564 -8.85 18.90 -0.60
C SER A 564 -10.34 19.05 -0.29
N ALA A 565 -10.99 17.95 0.11
CA ALA A 565 -12.37 17.96 0.59
C ALA A 565 -12.60 18.98 1.72
N HIS A 566 -11.62 19.12 2.62
CA HIS A 566 -11.69 20.07 3.73
C HIS A 566 -11.83 21.51 3.25
N LEU A 567 -10.98 21.94 2.31
CA LEU A 567 -11.00 23.31 1.80
C LEU A 567 -12.25 23.59 0.96
N HIS A 568 -12.70 22.63 0.15
CA HIS A 568 -13.96 22.76 -0.59
C HIS A 568 -15.18 22.90 0.33
N ALA A 569 -15.26 22.10 1.41
CA ALA A 569 -16.32 22.23 2.40
C ALA A 569 -16.28 23.58 3.14
N LEU A 570 -15.08 24.03 3.54
CA LEU A 570 -14.92 25.33 4.18
C LEU A 570 -15.28 26.48 3.22
N TYR A 571 -14.93 26.36 1.93
CA TYR A 571 -15.31 27.33 0.91
C TYR A 571 -16.83 27.39 0.74
N ALA A 572 -17.50 26.24 0.68
CA ALA A 572 -18.95 26.16 0.63
C ALA A 572 -19.62 26.87 1.81
N SER A 573 -19.07 26.71 3.03
CA SER A 573 -19.55 27.40 4.22
C SER A 573 -19.41 28.92 4.11
N VAL A 574 -18.24 29.43 3.68
CA VAL A 574 -18.02 30.87 3.47
C VAL A 574 -18.98 31.42 2.41
N LEU A 575 -19.21 30.71 1.31
CA LEU A 575 -20.14 31.11 0.26
C LEU A 575 -21.60 31.14 0.72
N ASP A 576 -22.01 30.22 1.60
CA ASP A 576 -23.35 30.25 2.21
C ASP A 576 -23.54 31.49 3.10
N VAL A 577 -22.51 31.88 3.87
CA VAL A 577 -22.53 33.11 4.68
C VAL A 577 -22.62 34.36 3.81
N VAL A 578 -21.88 34.41 2.69
CA VAL A 578 -21.97 35.48 1.67
C VAL A 578 -23.35 35.50 0.99
N GLY A 579 -24.09 34.40 1.03
CA GLY A 579 -25.40 34.25 0.40
C GLY A 579 -25.36 33.73 -1.04
N ASP A 580 -24.17 33.34 -1.56
CA ASP A 580 -24.05 32.66 -2.85
C ASP A 580 -24.34 31.16 -2.70
N LYS A 581 -25.63 30.85 -2.48
CA LYS A 581 -26.12 29.48 -2.30
C LYS A 581 -25.82 28.57 -3.48
N ARG A 582 -25.67 29.12 -4.69
CA ARG A 582 -25.40 28.31 -5.88
C ARG A 582 -23.94 27.88 -5.92
N ALA A 583 -23.01 28.79 -5.64
CA ALA A 583 -21.60 28.44 -5.54
C ALA A 583 -21.35 27.52 -4.34
N ALA A 584 -21.97 27.81 -3.19
CA ALA A 584 -21.85 26.97 -1.99
C ALA A 584 -22.20 25.48 -2.26
N ARG A 585 -23.31 25.22 -2.97
CA ARG A 585 -23.70 23.85 -3.33
C ARG A 585 -22.76 23.16 -4.32
N ARG A 586 -22.07 23.92 -5.17
CA ARG A 586 -21.08 23.34 -6.11
C ARG A 586 -19.85 22.90 -5.35
N GLU A 587 -19.28 23.79 -4.54
CA GLU A 587 -18.09 23.47 -3.73
C GLU A 587 -18.38 22.32 -2.75
N LEU A 588 -19.57 22.28 -2.14
CA LEU A 588 -19.95 21.15 -1.29
C LEU A 588 -20.03 19.83 -2.08
N ALA A 589 -20.52 19.86 -3.33
CA ALA A 589 -20.57 18.65 -4.16
C ALA A 589 -19.17 18.13 -4.54
N GLU A 590 -18.20 19.03 -4.80
CA GLU A 590 -16.80 18.62 -4.99
C GLU A 590 -16.23 18.00 -3.71
N ALA A 591 -16.50 18.60 -2.55
CA ALA A 591 -16.05 18.07 -1.27
C ALA A 591 -16.62 16.67 -0.97
N GLU A 592 -17.90 16.44 -1.27
CA GLU A 592 -18.58 15.14 -1.15
C GLU A 592 -18.08 14.10 -2.15
N ALA A 593 -17.64 14.52 -3.33
CA ALA A 593 -17.04 13.63 -4.32
C ALA A 593 -15.66 13.13 -3.87
N ILE A 594 -14.89 13.98 -3.19
CA ILE A 594 -13.56 13.66 -2.68
C ILE A 594 -13.64 12.82 -1.39
N ASP A 595 -14.33 13.30 -0.36
CA ASP A 595 -14.54 12.57 0.89
C ASP A 595 -15.89 12.92 1.54
N PRO A 596 -16.94 12.13 1.30
CA PRO A 596 -18.26 12.37 1.87
C PRO A 596 -18.34 12.09 3.39
N ASN A 597 -17.37 11.39 3.96
CA ASN A 597 -17.36 11.00 5.36
C ASN A 597 -16.57 11.98 6.25
N LEU A 598 -15.86 12.94 5.65
CA LEU A 598 -15.15 13.96 6.41
C LEU A 598 -16.12 14.77 7.28
N GLU A 599 -15.76 15.03 8.54
CA GLU A 599 -16.66 15.67 9.51
C GLU A 599 -17.13 17.06 9.06
N ILE A 600 -16.23 17.89 8.54
CA ILE A 600 -16.57 19.23 8.02
C ILE A 600 -17.52 19.15 6.81
N VAL A 601 -17.34 18.15 5.94
CA VAL A 601 -18.21 17.95 4.75
C VAL A 601 -19.63 17.65 5.21
N ARG A 602 -19.80 16.71 6.14
CA ARG A 602 -21.10 16.37 6.74
C ARG A 602 -21.72 17.55 7.48
N SER A 603 -20.92 18.30 8.23
CA SER A 603 -21.37 19.47 8.98
C SER A 603 -21.90 20.57 8.05
N VAL A 604 -21.15 20.88 6.98
CA VAL A 604 -21.55 21.90 5.99
C VAL A 604 -22.74 21.43 5.16
N HIS A 605 -22.85 20.13 4.85
CA HIS A 605 -24.04 19.56 4.23
C HIS A 605 -25.30 19.82 5.05
N LEU A 606 -25.27 19.50 6.35
CA LEU A 606 -26.38 19.75 7.26
C LEU A 606 -26.70 21.24 7.34
N GLN A 607 -25.68 22.10 7.39
CA GLN A 607 -25.87 23.55 7.39
C GLN A 607 -26.62 24.06 6.13
N ILE A 608 -26.26 23.56 4.94
CA ILE A 608 -26.81 24.06 3.66
C ILE A 608 -28.18 23.44 3.32
N TYR A 609 -28.37 22.16 3.60
CA TYR A 609 -29.56 21.41 3.17
C TYR A 609 -30.56 21.12 4.30
N GLU A 610 -30.10 21.03 5.55
CA GLU A 610 -30.93 20.67 6.71
C GLU A 610 -30.77 21.64 7.90
N PRO A 611 -30.97 22.96 7.72
CA PRO A 611 -30.65 23.97 8.74
C PRO A 611 -31.48 23.88 10.04
N ASN A 612 -32.53 23.04 10.05
CA ASN A 612 -33.38 22.78 11.22
C ASN A 612 -33.14 21.40 11.87
N SER A 613 -32.12 20.67 11.43
CA SER A 613 -31.75 19.38 12.02
C SER A 613 -31.20 19.58 13.44
N PRO A 614 -31.50 18.71 14.42
CA PRO A 614 -30.93 18.79 15.77
C PRO A 614 -29.39 18.66 15.79
N ASN A 615 -28.80 18.17 14.70
CA ASN A 615 -27.35 18.04 14.52
C ASN A 615 -26.73 19.17 13.67
N ALA A 616 -27.52 20.17 13.23
CA ALA A 616 -26.98 21.31 12.48
C ALA A 616 -26.21 22.26 13.43
N PRO A 617 -25.03 22.76 13.03
CA PRO A 617 -24.29 23.74 13.82
C PRO A 617 -25.12 25.02 14.00
N LYS A 618 -25.22 25.51 15.25
CA LYS A 618 -25.97 26.73 15.55
C LYS A 618 -25.20 27.94 15.00
N ARG A 619 -25.87 28.76 14.18
CA ARG A 619 -25.34 30.07 13.77
C ARG A 619 -25.16 30.93 15.03
N HIS A 620 -23.93 31.28 15.36
CA HIS A 620 -23.59 32.23 16.41
C HIS A 620 -23.48 33.64 15.85
#